data_AF-A0A2U0S275-F1
#
_entry.id   AF-A0A2U0S275-F1
#
_cell.length_a   1.000
_cell.length_b   1.000
_cell.length_c   1.000
_cell.angle_alpha   90.00
_cell.angle_beta   90.00
_cell.angle_gamma   90.00
#
_symmetry.space_group_name_H-M   'P 1'
#
loop_
_entity.id
_entity.type
_entity.pdbx_description
1 polymer ?
#
loop_
_entity_poly.entity_id
_entity_poly.type
_entity_poly.pdbx_seq_one_letter_code
_entity_poly.pdbx_strand_id
1 'polypeptide(L)'
;VFHIGNKFLSFTHNLLNGVNLDDPLTGLRVVRQEIVNGWNPKSKGFDIEVELNHLVEHSGYSTIEIPIEYRARLGEKKLAPRHGFTIFKRILTETI
;
A
#
# COMPACT_ATOMS: atom_id res chain seq x y z
N VAL A 1 15.17 -1.30 -19.37
CA VAL A 1 14.61 -2.61 -18.93
C VAL A 1 13.78 -2.51 -17.65
N PHE A 2 13.92 -1.47 -16.80
CA PHE A 2 13.12 -1.25 -15.58
C PHE A 2 11.65 -0.83 -15.79
N HIS A 3 11.21 -0.59 -17.02
CA HIS A 3 9.87 -0.06 -17.28
C HIS A 3 8.74 -1.06 -17.09
N ILE A 4 8.98 -2.37 -17.24
CA ILE A 4 7.94 -3.39 -17.02
C ILE A 4 7.61 -3.51 -15.53
N GLY A 5 8.64 -3.42 -14.67
CA GLY A 5 8.47 -3.42 -13.21
C GLY A 5 7.67 -2.20 -12.73
N ASN A 6 7.97 -1.00 -13.26
CA ASN A 6 7.19 0.21 -12.94
C ASN A 6 5.77 0.16 -13.52
N LYS A 7 5.56 -0.39 -14.73
CA LYS A 7 4.21 -0.56 -15.29
C LYS A 7 3.38 -1.58 -14.52
N PHE A 8 4.01 -2.66 -14.04
CA PHE A 8 3.39 -3.62 -13.15
C PHE A 8 3.08 -2.97 -11.80
N LEU A 9 4.01 -2.19 -11.21
CA LEU A 9 3.75 -1.41 -10.00
C LEU A 9 2.62 -0.40 -10.18
N SER A 10 2.54 0.34 -11.30
CA SER A 10 1.43 1.27 -11.56
C SER A 10 0.10 0.55 -11.77
N PHE A 11 0.08 -0.59 -12.48
CA PHE A 11 -1.13 -1.41 -12.64
C PHE A 11 -1.57 -2.02 -11.31
N THR A 12 -0.60 -2.46 -10.52
CA THR A 12 -0.76 -2.95 -9.16
C THR A 12 -1.35 -1.79 -8.34
N HIS A 13 -0.72 -0.63 -8.22
CA HIS A 13 -1.21 0.54 -7.47
C HIS A 13 -2.66 0.93 -7.79
N ASN A 14 -3.04 0.97 -9.08
CA ASN A 14 -4.40 1.27 -9.51
C ASN A 14 -5.40 0.16 -9.13
N LEU A 15 -5.00 -1.11 -9.26
CA LEU A 15 -5.84 -2.27 -8.94
C LEU A 15 -5.88 -2.58 -7.43
N LEU A 16 -4.83 -2.24 -6.68
CA LEU A 16 -4.62 -2.67 -5.29
C LEU A 16 -5.52 -1.95 -4.29
N ASN A 17 -5.94 -0.72 -4.57
CA ASN A 17 -6.58 0.10 -3.56
C ASN A 17 -7.98 0.59 -3.97
N GLY A 18 -8.31 0.66 -5.25
CA GLY A 18 -9.48 1.43 -5.70
C GLY A 18 -9.39 2.93 -5.36
N VAL A 19 -8.29 3.37 -4.76
CA VAL A 19 -7.97 4.74 -4.38
C VAL A 19 -6.90 5.27 -5.32
N ASN A 20 -7.10 6.49 -5.81
CA ASN A 20 -6.15 7.18 -6.67
C ASN A 20 -5.01 7.78 -5.84
N LEU A 21 -4.01 6.95 -5.51
CA LEU A 21 -2.81 7.32 -4.74
C LEU A 21 -1.55 7.09 -5.59
N ASP A 22 -0.61 8.03 -5.53
CA ASP A 22 0.69 7.97 -6.19
C ASP A 22 1.64 6.98 -5.47
N ASP A 23 1.64 6.93 -4.13
CA ASP A 23 2.44 6.01 -3.29
C ASP A 23 1.60 5.30 -2.19
N PRO A 24 0.61 4.46 -2.54
CA PRO A 24 -0.23 3.69 -1.62
C PRO A 24 0.49 2.75 -0.65
N LEU A 25 1.75 2.39 -0.94
CA LEU A 25 2.56 1.49 -0.11
C LEU A 25 3.53 2.27 0.78
N THR A 26 3.38 3.59 0.89
CA THR A 26 4.19 4.41 1.80
C THR A 26 3.97 4.00 3.25
N GLY A 27 5.05 3.71 3.98
CA GLY A 27 4.98 3.47 5.42
C GLY A 27 4.81 4.77 6.23
N LEU A 28 5.06 5.94 5.63
CA LEU A 28 4.88 7.22 6.29
C LEU A 28 3.44 7.68 6.09
N ARG A 29 2.60 7.43 7.09
CA ARG A 29 1.17 7.74 7.05
C ARG A 29 0.64 8.07 8.44
N VAL A 30 -0.49 8.76 8.48
CA VAL A 30 -1.24 9.05 9.69
C VAL A 30 -2.69 8.61 9.46
N VAL A 31 -3.27 7.93 10.44
CA VAL A 31 -4.65 7.43 10.40
C VAL A 31 -5.39 7.87 11.66
N ARG A 32 -6.69 8.13 11.52
CA ARG A 32 -7.54 8.45 12.67
C ARG A 32 -7.67 7.22 13.55
N GLN A 33 -7.50 7.40 14.86
CA GLN A 33 -7.56 6.30 15.82
C GLN A 33 -8.89 5.53 15.75
N GLU A 34 -10.00 6.22 15.51
CA GLU A 34 -11.34 5.62 15.40
C GLU A 34 -11.46 4.59 14.27
N ILE A 35 -10.70 4.75 13.18
CA ILE A 35 -10.71 3.83 12.03
C ILE A 35 -10.01 2.52 12.39
N VAL A 36 -8.91 2.59 13.13
CA VAL A 36 -8.11 1.41 13.50
C VAL A 36 -8.53 0.80 14.84
N ASN A 37 -9.53 1.38 15.51
CA ASN A 37 -9.98 0.89 16.79
C ASN A 37 -10.64 -0.49 16.65
N GLY A 38 -10.08 -1.50 17.31
CA GLY A 38 -10.55 -2.88 17.22
C GLY A 38 -10.14 -3.60 15.92
N TRP A 39 -9.37 -2.98 15.04
CA TRP A 39 -8.81 -3.64 13.87
C TRP A 39 -7.64 -4.55 14.25
N ASN A 40 -7.65 -5.79 13.76
CA ASN A 40 -6.59 -6.77 13.99
C ASN A 40 -5.96 -7.18 12.64
N PRO A 41 -4.79 -6.63 12.28
CA PRO A 41 -4.19 -6.88 10.98
C PRO A 41 -3.79 -8.34 10.79
N LYS A 42 -4.15 -8.92 9.64
CA LYS A 42 -3.70 -10.28 9.23
C LYS A 42 -2.36 -10.26 8.50
N SER A 43 -1.96 -9.09 8.06
CA SER A 43 -0.73 -8.84 7.30
C SER A 43 0.53 -9.10 8.14
N LYS A 44 1.59 -9.60 7.51
CA LYS A 44 2.85 -10.00 8.20
C LYS A 44 4.07 -9.21 7.72
N GLY A 45 3.87 -8.24 6.83
CA GLY A 45 4.94 -7.37 6.33
C GLY A 45 4.37 -6.22 5.51
N PHE A 46 4.93 -6.01 4.32
CA PHE A 46 4.58 -4.94 3.38
C PHE A 46 3.17 -5.06 2.76
N ASP A 47 2.37 -6.02 3.22
CA ASP A 47 0.98 -6.21 2.84
C ASP A 47 0.01 -5.48 3.77
N ILE A 48 0.49 -4.90 4.88
CA ILE A 48 -0.35 -4.16 5.83
C ILE A 48 -0.91 -2.86 5.25
N GLU A 49 -0.16 -2.21 4.37
CA GLU A 49 -0.57 -0.96 3.73
C GLU A 49 -1.84 -1.17 2.90
N VAL A 50 -1.97 -2.34 2.28
CA VAL A 50 -3.13 -2.75 1.49
C VAL A 50 -4.35 -2.92 2.40
N GLU A 51 -4.19 -3.69 3.48
CA GLU A 51 -5.27 -3.95 4.43
C GLU A 51 -5.76 -2.65 5.09
N LEU A 52 -4.84 -1.73 5.39
CA LEU A 52 -5.19 -0.43 5.94
C LEU A 52 -5.94 0.45 4.92
N ASN A 53 -5.48 0.52 3.67
CA ASN A 53 -6.16 1.30 2.64
C ASN A 53 -7.58 0.78 2.42
N HIS A 54 -7.75 -0.54 2.39
CA HIS A 54 -9.07 -1.17 2.30
C HIS A 54 -9.97 -0.85 3.51
N LEU A 55 -9.43 -0.90 4.72
CA LEU A 55 -10.14 -0.56 5.96
C LEU A 55 -10.65 0.90 5.97
N VAL A 56 -9.79 1.85 5.55
CA VAL A 56 -10.12 3.28 5.50
C VAL A 56 -11.29 3.53 4.55
N GLU A 57 -11.23 2.97 3.34
CA GLU A 57 -12.29 3.10 2.33
C GLU A 57 -13.58 2.40 2.77
N HIS A 58 -13.50 1.18 3.32
CA HIS A 58 -14.69 0.48 3.85
C HIS A 58 -15.33 1.20 5.03
N SER A 59 -14.57 2.01 5.76
CA SER A 59 -15.07 2.85 6.85
C SER A 59 -15.72 4.16 6.33
N GLY A 60 -15.75 4.37 5.01
CA GLY A 60 -16.34 5.55 4.37
C GLY A 60 -15.45 6.80 4.40
N TYR A 61 -14.16 6.64 4.69
CA TYR A 61 -13.18 7.73 4.69
C TYR A 61 -12.38 7.71 3.39
N SER A 62 -11.90 8.88 2.97
CA SER A 62 -10.99 9.04 1.85
C SER A 62 -9.55 9.23 2.32
N THR A 63 -8.59 8.68 1.59
CA THR A 63 -7.16 8.96 1.79
C THR A 63 -6.71 10.14 0.93
N ILE A 64 -5.87 11.03 1.48
CA ILE A 64 -5.21 12.11 0.74
C ILE A 64 -3.70 12.00 0.88
N GLU A 65 -2.97 12.38 -0.17
CA GLU A 65 -1.51 12.42 -0.17
C GLU A 65 -1.01 13.84 0.08
N ILE A 66 -0.07 13.97 1.00
CA ILE A 66 0.65 15.22 1.25
C ILE A 66 2.04 15.06 0.63
N PRO A 67 2.39 15.86 -0.39
CA PRO A 67 3.69 15.74 -1.03
C PRO A 67 4.80 16.07 -0.03
N ILE A 68 5.83 15.24 -0.02
CA ILE A 68 7.04 15.45 0.78
C ILE A 68 8.27 15.43 -0.12
N GLU A 69 9.33 16.09 0.32
CA GLU A 69 10.63 15.98 -0.32
C GLU A 69 11.26 14.62 0.00
N TYR A 70 11.29 13.74 -1.01
CA TYR A 70 11.99 12.47 -0.89
C TYR A 70 13.50 12.68 -1.03
N ARG A 71 14.23 12.36 0.04
CA ARG A 71 15.69 12.27 -0.02
C ARG A 71 16.14 10.99 -0.73
N ALA A 72 17.31 11.05 -1.37
CA ALA A 72 17.94 9.86 -1.92
C ALA A 72 18.11 8.77 -0.85
N ARG A 73 17.72 7.54 -1.18
CA ARG A 73 17.86 6.39 -0.28
C ARG A 73 19.35 6.08 -0.13
N LEU A 74 19.81 5.98 1.11
CA LEU A 74 21.13 5.43 1.43
C LEU A 74 21.00 3.91 1.57
N GLY A 75 21.69 3.16 0.71
CA GLY A 75 21.72 1.68 0.72
C GLY A 75 20.76 0.97 -0.23
N GLU A 76 20.69 -0.35 -0.13
CA GLU A 76 19.95 -1.21 -1.05
C GLU A 76 18.44 -1.30 -0.78
N LYS A 77 17.68 -1.64 -1.82
CA LYS A 77 16.23 -1.83 -1.76
C LYS A 77 15.88 -3.03 -0.87
N LYS A 78 15.17 -2.79 0.23
CA LYS A 78 14.65 -3.84 1.14
C LYS A 78 13.51 -4.68 0.54
N LEU A 79 12.85 -4.15 -0.49
CA LEU A 79 11.70 -4.79 -1.13
C LEU A 79 12.16 -5.68 -2.30
N ALA A 80 12.16 -6.99 -2.07
CA ALA A 80 12.48 -7.99 -3.10
C ALA A 80 11.21 -8.36 -3.93
N PRO A 81 11.35 -8.87 -5.16
CA PRO A 81 10.22 -9.29 -6.00
C PRO A 81 9.26 -10.27 -5.31
N ARG A 82 9.78 -11.15 -4.45
CA ARG A 82 8.98 -12.06 -3.61
C ARG A 82 7.95 -11.34 -2.72
N HIS A 83 8.29 -10.15 -2.19
CA HIS A 83 7.36 -9.37 -1.38
C HIS A 83 6.22 -8.83 -2.26
N GLY A 84 6.52 -8.46 -3.52
CA GLY A 84 5.49 -8.06 -4.48
C GLY A 84 4.45 -9.15 -4.72
N PHE A 85 4.85 -10.42 -4.78
CA PHE A 85 3.89 -11.54 -4.90
C PHE A 85 3.04 -11.73 -3.64
N THR A 86 3.62 -11.58 -2.45
CA THR A 86 2.88 -11.63 -1.18
C THR A 86 1.84 -10.52 -1.09
N ILE A 87 2.23 -9.29 -1.46
CA ILE A 87 1.34 -8.13 -1.53
C ILE A 87 0.20 -8.43 -2.52
N PHE A 88 0.53 -8.82 -3.75
CA PHE A 88 -0.46 -9.14 -4.78
C PHE A 88 -1.48 -10.21 -4.33
N LYS A 89 -1.01 -11.29 -3.68
CA LYS A 89 -1.89 -12.32 -3.12
C LYS A 89 -2.83 -11.76 -2.05
N ARG A 90 -2.35 -10.82 -1.21
CA ARG A 90 -3.18 -10.18 -0.19
C ARG A 90 -4.32 -9.39 -0.81
N ILE A 91 -4.06 -8.59 -1.85
CA ILE A 91 -5.12 -7.86 -2.57
C ILE A 91 -6.20 -8.80 -3.05
N LEU A 92 -5.81 -9.87 -3.74
CA LEU A 92 -6.81 -10.84 -4.24
C LEU A 92 -7.65 -11.47 -3.13
N THR A 93 -7.15 -11.48 -1.88
CA THR A 93 -7.88 -12.03 -0.74
C THR A 93 -8.76 -11.00 -0.04
N GLU A 94 -8.40 -9.71 -0.07
CA GLU A 94 -9.17 -8.63 0.58
C GLU A 94 -10.16 -7.95 -0.40
N THR A 95 -9.96 -8.09 -1.72
CA THR A 95 -10.85 -7.52 -2.76
C THR A 95 -12.01 -8.45 -3.15
N ILE A 96 -11.99 -9.73 -2.75
CA ILE A 96 -13.06 -10.72 -2.98
C ILE A 96 -13.79 -10.98 -1.67
#